data_AF-A0A4R5FM44-F1
#
_entry.id   AF-A0A4R5FM44-F1
#
_cell.length_a   1.000
_cell.length_b   1.000
_cell.length_c   1.000
_cell.angle_alpha   90.00
_cell.angle_beta   90.00
_cell.angle_gamma   90.00
#
_symmetry.space_group_name_H-M   'P 1'
#
loop_
_entity.id
_entity.type
_entity.pdbx_description
1 polymer ?
#
loop_
_entity_poly.entity_id
_entity_poly.type
_entity_poly.pdbx_seq_one_letter_code
_entity_poly.pdbx_strand_id
1 'polypeptide(L)'
;MIFKSLDTIPAKIFYKIMGNGDVSLLSDESTPINELEVIWEEIQAEDEVLNSEQNKRIKTYSKIESLLAKLESIKHAVYYLKIKDDVELRDLLKSHGYKYETKEDLDRILLQSDGINDTIDKLRLKLPKENQNKKNIPFDEMVLSAGVIAGVGYIDTNTITKTQLDGILKITESKIKASGKGK
;
A
#
# COMPACT_ATOMS: atom_id res chain seq x y z
N MET A 1 0.47 12.45 27.94
CA MET A 1 1.64 12.47 27.02
C MET A 1 1.11 12.46 25.60
N ILE A 2 1.76 13.20 24.68
CA ILE A 2 1.39 13.24 23.25
C ILE A 2 2.52 12.64 22.43
N PHE A 3 2.21 11.63 21.60
CA PHE A 3 3.15 11.08 20.64
C PHE A 3 3.23 11.97 19.40
N LYS A 4 4.43 12.44 19.05
CA LYS A 4 4.63 13.44 17.99
C LYS A 4 5.53 12.96 16.84
N SER A 5 6.12 11.78 16.95
CA SER A 5 7.06 11.26 15.95
C SER A 5 7.14 9.73 16.02
N LEU A 6 7.71 9.12 14.98
CA LEU A 6 7.94 7.67 14.93
C LEU A 6 8.88 7.14 16.04
N ASP A 7 9.75 8.02 16.54
CA ASP A 7 10.68 7.71 17.63
C ASP A 7 10.00 7.68 18.99
N THR A 8 8.80 8.26 19.11
CA THR A 8 8.08 8.36 20.38
C THR A 8 6.83 7.49 20.42
N ILE A 9 6.19 7.24 19.28
CA ILE A 9 4.97 6.42 19.22
C ILE A 9 5.28 4.91 19.36
N PRO A 10 4.62 4.20 20.30
CA PRO A 10 4.68 2.75 20.35
C PRO A 10 4.13 2.12 19.07
N ALA A 11 4.82 1.11 18.55
CA ALA A 11 4.46 0.46 17.29
C ALA A 11 3.03 -0.12 17.30
N LYS A 12 2.58 -0.67 18.44
CA LYS A 12 1.20 -1.14 18.60
C LYS A 12 0.17 -0.04 18.43
N ILE A 13 0.43 1.14 19.01
CA ILE A 13 -0.46 2.30 18.90
C ILE A 13 -0.49 2.79 17.45
N PHE A 14 0.68 2.94 16.82
CA PHE A 14 0.79 3.31 15.42
C PHE A 14 -0.04 2.38 14.50
N TYR A 15 0.13 1.06 14.61
CA TYR A 15 -0.62 0.12 13.77
C TYR A 15 -2.12 0.05 14.12
N LYS A 16 -2.49 0.33 15.38
CA LYS A 16 -3.89 0.42 15.80
C LYS A 16 -4.57 1.61 15.14
N ILE A 17 -3.96 2.80 15.20
CA ILE A 17 -4.46 4.02 14.53
C ILE A 17 -4.54 3.81 13.01
N MET A 18 -3.52 3.22 12.40
CA MET A 18 -3.56 2.86 10.96
C MET A 18 -4.71 1.91 10.62
N GLY A 19 -5.09 1.02 11.53
CA GLY A 19 -6.15 0.03 11.32
C GLY A 19 -7.57 0.56 11.54
N ASN A 20 -7.76 1.52 12.45
CA ASN A 20 -9.10 1.99 12.85
C ASN A 20 -9.34 3.50 12.66
N GLY A 21 -8.33 4.28 12.30
CA GLY A 21 -8.40 5.73 12.12
C GLY A 21 -8.53 6.54 13.42
N ASP A 22 -8.39 5.91 14.58
CA ASP A 22 -8.65 6.54 15.87
C ASP A 22 -7.44 7.33 16.39
N VAL A 23 -7.31 8.58 15.92
CA VAL A 23 -6.21 9.49 16.31
C VAL A 23 -6.22 9.89 17.78
N SER A 24 -7.30 9.62 18.52
CA SER A 24 -7.35 9.89 19.97
C SER A 24 -6.29 9.11 20.74
N LEU A 25 -5.84 7.98 20.19
CA LEU A 25 -4.78 7.14 20.76
C LEU A 25 -3.38 7.79 20.74
N LEU A 26 -3.22 8.96 20.10
CA LEU A 26 -1.97 9.72 20.10
C LEU A 26 -1.72 10.49 21.39
N SER A 27 -2.75 10.68 22.22
CA SER A 27 -2.66 11.47 23.45
C SER A 27 -3.41 10.81 24.59
N ASP A 28 -2.75 10.74 25.75
CA ASP A 28 -3.41 10.39 27.02
C ASP A 28 -4.12 11.60 27.67
N GLU A 29 -4.01 12.78 27.05
CA GLU A 29 -4.55 14.05 27.55
C GLU A 29 -5.73 14.51 26.70
N SER A 30 -6.57 15.40 27.27
CA SER A 30 -7.68 16.03 26.57
C SER A 30 -7.16 17.04 25.53
N THR A 31 -6.66 16.53 24.41
CA THR A 31 -6.18 17.31 23.26
C THR A 31 -7.28 17.41 22.20
N PRO A 32 -7.48 18.58 21.57
CA PRO A 32 -8.43 18.70 20.47
C PRO A 32 -8.11 17.75 19.31
N ILE A 33 -9.12 17.06 18.77
CA ILE A 33 -8.96 16.07 17.69
C ILE A 33 -8.25 16.70 16.48
N ASN A 34 -8.60 17.92 16.10
CA ASN A 34 -7.98 18.63 14.97
C ASN A 34 -6.45 18.78 15.13
N GLU A 35 -5.94 18.95 16.35
CA GLU A 35 -4.49 19.02 16.59
C GLU A 35 -3.84 17.64 16.48
N LEU A 36 -4.54 16.59 16.90
CA LEU A 36 -4.08 15.19 16.77
C LEU A 36 -4.06 14.73 15.32
N GLU A 37 -5.01 15.19 14.49
CA GLU A 37 -5.01 14.93 13.04
C GLU A 37 -3.77 15.52 12.38
N VAL A 38 -3.40 16.77 12.70
CA VAL A 38 -2.18 17.40 12.16
C VAL A 38 -0.93 16.63 12.59
N ILE A 39 -0.83 16.27 13.88
CA ILE A 39 0.29 15.46 14.39
C ILE A 39 0.35 14.10 13.69
N TRP A 40 -0.80 13.49 13.44
CA TRP A 40 -0.86 12.21 12.74
C TRP A 40 -0.37 12.32 11.29
N GLU A 41 -0.79 13.37 10.56
CA GLU A 41 -0.32 13.63 9.20
C GLU A 41 1.21 13.81 9.16
N GLU A 42 1.79 14.49 10.15
CA GLU A 42 3.25 14.64 10.28
C GLU A 42 3.94 13.29 10.51
N ILE A 43 3.44 12.45 11.43
CA ILE A 43 3.97 11.11 11.70
C ILE A 43 3.86 10.21 10.46
N GLN A 44 2.76 10.31 9.71
CA GLN A 44 2.59 9.56 8.47
C GLN A 44 3.60 10.02 7.41
N ALA A 45 3.82 11.33 7.26
CA ALA A 45 4.81 11.86 6.35
C ALA A 45 6.24 11.40 6.72
N GLU A 46 6.58 11.33 8.02
CA GLU A 46 7.85 10.75 8.48
C GLU A 46 7.99 9.27 8.06
N ASP A 47 6.93 8.47 8.22
CA ASP A 47 6.96 7.03 7.89
C ASP A 47 7.11 6.85 6.38
N GLU A 48 6.45 7.70 5.60
CA GLU A 48 6.55 7.72 4.15
C GLU A 48 7.99 7.98 3.65
N VAL A 49 8.73 8.88 4.31
CA VAL A 49 10.12 9.17 3.97
C VAL A 49 11.03 7.98 4.32
N LEU A 50 10.86 7.39 5.52
CA LEU A 50 11.69 6.30 6.02
C LEU A 50 11.43 4.96 5.31
N ASN A 51 10.20 4.74 4.83
CA ASN A 51 9.77 3.54 4.13
C ASN A 51 9.63 3.73 2.61
N SER A 52 10.56 4.47 2.00
CA SER A 52 10.57 4.74 0.54
C SER A 52 10.40 3.50 -0.37
N GLU A 53 10.85 2.31 0.06
CA GLU A 53 10.61 1.02 -0.62
C GLU A 53 9.15 0.55 -0.49
N GLN A 54 8.55 0.66 0.69
CA GLN A 54 7.13 0.32 0.93
C GLN A 54 6.21 1.33 0.23
N ASN A 55 6.60 2.60 0.19
CA ASN A 55 5.95 3.63 -0.59
C ASN A 55 6.05 3.41 -2.10
N LYS A 56 7.17 2.91 -2.61
CA LYS A 56 7.25 2.44 -3.99
C LYS A 56 6.27 1.28 -4.24
N ARG A 57 6.09 0.38 -3.28
CA ARG A 57 5.11 -0.72 -3.38
C ARG A 57 3.67 -0.19 -3.37
N ILE A 58 3.31 0.67 -2.43
CA ILE A 58 1.97 1.30 -2.36
C ILE A 58 1.70 2.10 -3.64
N LYS A 59 2.68 2.88 -4.14
CA LYS A 59 2.57 3.56 -5.44
C LYS A 59 2.42 2.59 -6.60
N THR A 60 3.08 1.43 -6.55
CA THR A 60 2.95 0.39 -7.58
C THR A 60 1.58 -0.28 -7.51
N TYR A 61 1.07 -0.60 -6.32
CA TYR A 61 -0.29 -1.12 -6.10
C TYR A 61 -1.35 -0.13 -6.54
N SER A 62 -1.28 1.13 -6.10
CA SER A 62 -2.18 2.20 -6.51
C SER A 62 -2.18 2.40 -8.04
N LYS A 63 -1.01 2.28 -8.68
CA LYS A 63 -0.90 2.34 -10.14
C LYS A 63 -1.50 1.12 -10.83
N ILE A 64 -1.37 -0.09 -10.26
CA ILE A 64 -2.05 -1.29 -10.76
C ILE A 64 -3.57 -1.12 -10.65
N GLU A 65 -4.08 -0.70 -9.51
CA GLU A 65 -5.52 -0.46 -9.29
C GLU A 65 -6.07 0.60 -10.24
N SER A 66 -5.35 1.71 -10.43
CA SER A 66 -5.74 2.75 -11.39
C SER A 66 -5.79 2.22 -12.83
N LEU A 67 -4.84 1.37 -13.23
CA LEU A 67 -4.82 0.76 -14.55
C LEU A 67 -5.94 -0.28 -14.74
N LEU A 68 -6.26 -1.06 -13.69
CA LEU A 68 -7.39 -2.00 -13.68
C LEU A 68 -8.72 -1.24 -13.82
N ALA A 69 -8.93 -0.21 -13.01
CA ALA A 69 -10.12 0.63 -13.09
C ALA A 69 -10.27 1.30 -14.46
N LYS A 70 -9.16 1.79 -15.04
CA LYS A 70 -9.16 2.33 -16.41
C LYS A 70 -9.56 1.28 -17.45
N LEU A 71 -8.98 0.08 -17.37
CA LEU A 71 -9.29 -1.02 -18.30
C LEU A 71 -10.76 -1.44 -18.21
N GLU A 72 -11.28 -1.58 -16.99
CA GLU A 72 -12.66 -1.97 -16.73
C GLU A 72 -13.65 -0.91 -17.20
N SER A 73 -13.35 0.36 -16.92
CA SER A 73 -14.10 1.52 -17.43
C SER A 73 -14.20 1.52 -18.96
N ILE A 74 -13.07 1.30 -19.66
CA ILE A 74 -13.04 1.19 -21.13
C ILE A 74 -13.88 0.01 -21.62
N LYS A 75 -13.73 -1.18 -21.00
CA LYS A 75 -14.46 -2.38 -21.39
C LYS A 75 -15.96 -2.20 -21.24
N HIS A 76 -16.42 -1.64 -20.13
CA HIS A 76 -17.84 -1.36 -19.88
C HIS A 76 -18.38 -0.32 -20.86
N ALA A 77 -17.64 0.76 -21.10
CA ALA A 77 -18.04 1.79 -22.07
C ALA A 77 -18.18 1.22 -23.48
N VAL A 78 -17.17 0.46 -23.94
CA VAL A 78 -17.20 -0.20 -25.26
C VAL A 78 -18.38 -1.18 -25.37
N TYR A 79 -18.60 -2.01 -24.34
CA TYR A 79 -19.68 -3.00 -24.34
C TYR A 79 -21.05 -2.34 -24.49
N TYR A 80 -21.29 -1.26 -23.75
CA TYR A 80 -22.56 -0.53 -23.82
C TYR A 80 -22.72 0.22 -25.14
N LEU A 81 -21.66 0.88 -25.63
CA LEU A 81 -21.69 1.65 -26.88
C LEU A 81 -21.94 0.78 -28.13
N LYS A 82 -21.63 -0.52 -28.07
CA LYS A 82 -22.02 -1.48 -29.12
C LYS A 82 -23.53 -1.70 -29.21
N ILE A 83 -24.23 -1.59 -28.08
CA ILE A 83 -25.68 -1.79 -27.97
C ILE A 83 -26.41 -0.48 -28.24
N LYS A 84 -25.99 0.60 -27.58
CA LYS A 84 -26.63 1.91 -27.64
C LYS A 84 -25.59 3.01 -27.58
N ASP A 85 -25.73 3.97 -28.49
CA ASP A 85 -24.87 5.13 -28.54
C ASP A 85 -25.18 6.08 -27.37
N ASP A 86 -24.14 6.51 -26.66
CA ASP A 86 -24.22 7.31 -25.44
C ASP A 86 -23.13 8.37 -25.43
N VAL A 87 -23.49 9.61 -25.12
CA VAL A 87 -22.58 10.76 -25.22
C VAL A 87 -21.56 10.75 -24.07
N GLU A 88 -21.99 10.41 -22.85
CA GLU A 88 -21.12 10.40 -21.68
C GLU A 88 -20.05 9.32 -21.80
N LEU A 89 -20.42 8.12 -22.26
CA LEU A 89 -19.47 7.04 -22.51
C LEU A 89 -18.51 7.35 -23.65
N ARG A 90 -18.95 8.13 -24.65
CA ARG A 90 -18.07 8.62 -25.72
C ARG A 90 -17.00 9.57 -25.19
N ASP A 91 -17.41 10.50 -24.35
CA ASP A 91 -16.49 11.48 -23.78
C ASP A 91 -15.56 10.83 -22.75
N LEU A 92 -16.02 9.79 -22.05
CA LEU A 92 -15.17 8.93 -21.23
C LEU A 92 -14.08 8.23 -22.07
N LEU A 93 -14.42 7.63 -23.21
CA LEU A 93 -13.42 7.04 -24.10
C LEU A 93 -12.42 8.08 -24.64
N LYS A 94 -12.90 9.28 -25.00
CA LYS A 94 -12.02 10.40 -25.40
C LYS A 94 -11.08 10.83 -24.27
N SER A 95 -11.56 10.87 -23.03
CA SER A 95 -10.73 11.19 -21.85
C SER A 95 -9.59 10.20 -21.65
N HIS A 96 -9.77 8.96 -22.12
CA HIS A 96 -8.74 7.92 -22.12
C HIS A 96 -7.85 7.92 -23.38
N GLY A 97 -8.09 8.85 -24.31
CA GLY A 97 -7.32 9.02 -25.55
C GLY A 97 -7.89 8.29 -26.77
N TYR A 98 -9.07 7.69 -26.65
CA TYR A 98 -9.68 6.91 -27.73
C TYR A 98 -10.76 7.70 -28.48
N LYS A 99 -10.77 7.57 -29.80
CA LYS A 99 -11.82 8.08 -30.68
C LYS A 99 -12.35 6.91 -31.49
N TYR A 100 -13.66 6.89 -31.74
CA TYR A 100 -14.28 5.89 -32.59
C TYR A 100 -15.35 6.55 -33.45
N GLU A 101 -15.47 6.10 -34.70
CA GLU A 101 -16.51 6.53 -35.63
C GLU A 101 -17.42 5.36 -36.01
N THR A 102 -16.88 4.13 -35.99
CA THR A 102 -17.64 2.92 -36.30
C THR A 102 -17.64 1.91 -35.15
N LYS A 103 -18.45 0.86 -35.27
CA LYS A 103 -18.45 -0.25 -34.32
C LYS A 103 -17.17 -1.09 -34.42
N GLU A 104 -16.54 -1.18 -35.59
CA GLU A 104 -15.24 -1.86 -35.73
C GLU A 104 -14.11 -1.14 -34.97
N ASP A 105 -14.20 0.19 -34.84
CA ASP A 105 -13.25 0.96 -34.03
C ASP A 105 -13.37 0.62 -32.53
N LEU A 106 -14.58 0.31 -32.05
CA LEU A 106 -14.79 -0.14 -30.67
C LEU A 106 -14.10 -1.48 -30.39
N ASP A 107 -14.09 -2.40 -31.36
CA ASP A 107 -13.33 -3.66 -31.25
C ASP A 107 -11.82 -3.43 -31.21
N ARG A 108 -11.32 -2.48 -32.01
CA ARG A 108 -9.91 -2.08 -32.00
C ARG A 108 -9.51 -1.44 -30.67
N ILE A 109 -10.36 -0.59 -30.10
CA ILE A 109 -10.12 0.01 -28.78
C ILE A 109 -10.00 -1.06 -27.71
N LEU A 110 -10.86 -2.09 -27.76
CA LEU A 110 -10.82 -3.19 -26.80
C LEU A 110 -9.48 -3.95 -26.89
N LEU A 111 -9.05 -4.27 -28.12
CA LEU A 111 -7.78 -4.97 -28.36
C LEU A 111 -6.55 -4.13 -27.98
N GLN A 112 -6.59 -2.82 -28.22
CA GLN A 112 -5.55 -1.89 -27.77
C GLN A 112 -5.53 -1.74 -26.24
N SER A 113 -6.68 -1.79 -25.59
CA SER A 113 -6.78 -1.70 -24.13
C SER A 113 -6.16 -2.91 -23.44
N ASP A 114 -6.09 -4.07 -24.09
CA ASP A 114 -5.43 -5.26 -23.53
C ASP A 114 -3.92 -5.06 -23.33
N GLY A 115 -3.27 -4.11 -24.02
CA GLY A 115 -1.89 -3.71 -23.72
C GLY A 115 -1.70 -3.09 -22.32
N ILE A 116 -2.80 -2.69 -21.67
CA ILE A 116 -2.80 -2.30 -20.26
C ILE A 116 -2.52 -3.51 -19.36
N ASN A 117 -2.97 -4.72 -19.73
CA ASN A 117 -2.68 -5.95 -18.98
C ASN A 117 -1.18 -6.25 -18.97
N ASP A 118 -0.51 -6.12 -20.11
CA ASP A 118 0.95 -6.30 -20.19
C ASP A 118 1.71 -5.34 -19.28
N THR A 119 1.18 -4.13 -19.11
CA THR A 119 1.74 -3.11 -18.22
C THR A 119 1.48 -3.47 -16.75
N ILE A 120 0.28 -3.95 -16.43
CA ILE A 120 -0.08 -4.46 -15.09
C ILE A 120 0.80 -5.64 -14.71
N ASP A 121 1.03 -6.59 -15.61
CA ASP A 121 1.84 -7.78 -15.35
C ASP A 121 3.31 -7.42 -15.13
N LYS A 122 3.86 -6.47 -15.91
CA LYS A 122 5.20 -5.91 -15.67
C LYS A 122 5.31 -5.21 -14.32
N LEU A 123 4.25 -4.56 -13.83
CA LEU A 123 4.23 -3.94 -12.51
C LEU A 123 4.09 -4.98 -11.39
N ARG A 124 3.28 -6.02 -11.59
CA ARG A 124 3.15 -7.17 -10.66
C ARG A 124 4.46 -7.92 -10.48
N LEU A 125 5.25 -8.09 -11.53
CA LEU A 125 6.58 -8.70 -11.45
C LEU A 125 7.58 -7.89 -10.60
N LYS A 126 7.33 -6.59 -10.39
CA LYS A 126 8.14 -5.72 -9.51
C LYS A 126 7.69 -5.78 -8.06
N LEU A 127 6.54 -6.40 -7.77
CA LEU A 127 6.08 -6.62 -6.42
C LEU A 127 6.69 -7.91 -5.85
N PRO A 128 7.04 -7.95 -4.56
CA PRO A 128 7.48 -9.19 -3.93
C PRO A 128 6.35 -10.22 -4.02
N LYS A 129 6.67 -11.45 -4.40
CA LYS A 129 5.71 -12.55 -4.46
C LYS A 129 5.09 -12.74 -3.08
N GLU A 130 3.78 -12.52 -2.94
CA GLU A 130 3.07 -12.84 -1.71
C GLU A 130 3.11 -14.35 -1.49
N ASN A 131 3.78 -14.77 -0.41
CA ASN A 131 3.59 -16.11 0.11
C ASN A 131 2.19 -16.17 0.71
N GLN A 132 1.25 -16.78 -0.03
CA GLN A 132 -0.18 -16.92 0.30
C GLN A 132 -0.47 -17.80 1.54
N ASN A 133 0.52 -18.08 2.39
CA ASN A 133 0.40 -18.94 3.58
C ASN A 133 0.80 -18.20 4.87
N LYS A 134 0.32 -16.98 5.08
CA LYS A 134 0.47 -16.35 6.40
C LYS A 134 -0.66 -16.80 7.31
N LYS A 135 -0.36 -17.74 8.20
CA LYS A 135 -1.09 -17.86 9.48
C LYS A 135 -1.14 -16.47 10.12
N ASN A 136 -2.26 -16.13 10.75
CA ASN A 136 -2.39 -14.87 11.47
C ASN A 136 -1.48 -14.92 12.71
N ILE A 137 -0.24 -14.45 12.57
CA ILE A 137 0.74 -14.42 13.65
C ILE A 137 0.45 -13.17 14.50
N PRO A 138 0.21 -13.31 15.81
CA PRO A 138 0.05 -12.19 16.72
C PRO A 138 1.22 -11.21 16.63
N PHE A 139 0.96 -9.92 16.77
CA PHE A 139 1.99 -8.87 16.72
C PHE A 139 3.17 -9.18 17.65
N ASP A 140 2.87 -9.58 18.88
CA ASP A 140 3.90 -9.88 19.89
C ASP A 140 4.83 -11.02 19.47
N GLU A 141 4.27 -12.09 18.91
CA GLU A 141 5.04 -13.23 18.41
C GLU A 141 5.93 -12.82 17.23
N MET A 142 5.42 -11.96 16.35
CA MET A 142 6.17 -11.42 15.21
C MET A 142 7.34 -10.54 15.66
N VAL A 143 7.14 -9.63 16.61
CA VAL A 143 8.22 -8.78 17.16
C VAL A 143 9.27 -9.60 17.89
N LEU A 144 8.86 -10.53 18.76
CA LEU A 144 9.79 -11.37 19.50
C LEU A 144 10.60 -12.28 18.56
N SER A 145 9.98 -12.86 17.54
CA SER A 145 10.66 -13.67 16.53
C SER A 145 11.68 -12.86 15.74
N ALA A 146 11.32 -11.65 15.31
CA ALA A 146 12.25 -10.74 14.65
C ALA A 146 13.40 -10.36 15.60
N GLY A 147 13.11 -10.14 16.88
CA GLY A 147 14.10 -9.86 17.90
C GLY A 147 15.16 -10.95 18.04
N VAL A 148 14.71 -12.21 18.14
CA VAL A 148 15.58 -13.39 18.20
C VAL A 148 16.49 -13.48 16.97
N ILE A 149 15.94 -13.29 15.76
CA ILE A 149 16.73 -13.35 14.52
C ILE A 149 17.74 -12.19 14.48
N ALA A 150 17.30 -10.98 14.79
CA ALA A 150 18.15 -9.80 14.84
C ALA A 150 19.24 -9.92 15.92
N GLY A 151 19.06 -10.77 16.93
CA GLY A 151 20.00 -10.93 18.04
C GLY A 151 19.91 -9.80 19.07
N VAL A 152 18.77 -9.11 19.11
CA VAL A 152 18.43 -8.21 20.20
C VAL A 152 17.82 -9.04 21.33
N GLY A 153 18.11 -8.64 22.58
CA GLY A 153 17.64 -9.34 23.77
C GLY A 153 16.14 -9.21 24.01
N TYR A 154 15.74 -9.13 25.28
CA TYR A 154 14.34 -8.92 25.63
C TYR A 154 13.79 -7.62 25.02
N ILE A 155 12.61 -7.70 24.41
CA ILE A 155 11.88 -6.57 23.83
C ILE A 155 10.54 -6.48 24.54
N ASP A 156 10.24 -5.33 25.12
CA ASP A 156 8.89 -5.01 25.57
C ASP A 156 8.04 -4.56 24.37
N THR A 157 7.13 -5.44 23.94
CA THR A 157 6.30 -5.21 22.74
C THR A 157 5.23 -4.14 22.93
N ASN A 158 4.96 -3.70 24.17
CA ASN A 158 4.00 -2.62 24.44
C ASN A 158 4.62 -1.24 24.31
N THR A 159 5.94 -1.13 24.45
CA THR A 159 6.66 0.15 24.51
C THR A 159 7.65 0.33 23.35
N ILE A 160 7.98 -0.72 22.61
CA ILE A 160 8.82 -0.62 21.41
C ILE A 160 8.27 0.43 20.44
N THR A 161 9.11 1.40 20.08
CA THR A 161 8.71 2.49 19.19
C THR A 161 8.70 2.03 17.75
N LYS A 162 7.97 2.75 16.89
CA LYS A 162 7.88 2.39 15.46
C LYS A 162 9.25 2.36 14.79
N THR A 163 10.12 3.33 15.04
CA THR A 163 11.49 3.35 14.49
C THR A 163 12.33 2.17 14.97
N GLN A 164 12.23 1.80 16.26
CA GLN A 164 12.95 0.65 16.81
C GLN A 164 12.52 -0.66 16.14
N LEU A 165 11.21 -0.85 15.95
CA LEU A 165 10.68 -2.03 15.27
C LEU A 165 11.16 -2.10 13.82
N ASP A 166 11.11 -1.00 13.08
CA ASP A 166 11.59 -0.95 11.69
C ASP A 166 13.07 -1.32 11.59
N GLY A 167 13.90 -0.84 12.52
CA GLY A 167 15.32 -1.21 12.61
C GLY A 167 15.51 -2.72 12.80
N ILE A 168 14.77 -3.32 13.72
CA ILE A 168 14.81 -4.78 13.99
C ILE A 168 14.40 -5.57 12.75
N LEU A 169 13.32 -5.16 12.07
CA LEU A 169 12.84 -5.81 10.85
C LEU A 169 13.87 -5.72 9.71
N LYS A 170 14.53 -4.57 9.53
CA LYS A 170 15.60 -4.40 8.53
C LYS A 170 16.80 -5.32 8.80
N ILE A 171 17.22 -5.43 10.06
CA ILE A 171 18.31 -6.35 10.46
C ILE A 171 17.89 -7.80 10.23
N THR A 172 16.66 -8.15 10.61
CA THR A 172 16.08 -9.49 10.43
C THR A 172 16.09 -9.88 8.96
N GLU A 173 15.57 -9.03 8.08
CA GLU A 173 15.54 -9.27 6.63
C GLU A 173 16.96 -9.46 6.06
N SER A 174 17.91 -8.65 6.52
CA SER A 174 19.32 -8.74 6.09
C SER A 174 19.96 -10.08 6.49
N LYS A 175 19.70 -10.55 7.71
CA LYS A 175 20.18 -11.86 8.19
C LYS A 175 19.53 -13.03 7.46
N ILE A 176 18.21 -12.98 7.25
CA ILE A 176 17.48 -14.01 6.49
C ILE A 176 18.06 -14.11 5.06
N LYS A 177 18.29 -12.97 4.39
CA LYS A 177 18.90 -12.94 3.05
C LYS A 177 20.32 -13.51 3.05
N ALA A 178 21.12 -13.24 4.08
CA ALA A 178 22.47 -13.79 4.20
C ALA A 178 22.46 -15.31 4.40
N SER A 179 21.56 -15.82 5.26
CA SER A 179 21.39 -17.27 5.50
C SER A 179 20.80 -18.02 4.31
N GLY A 180 19.98 -17.36 3.48
CA GLY A 180 19.40 -17.94 2.27
C GLY A 180 20.35 -18.06 1.07
N LYS A 181 21.43 -17.28 1.03
CA LYS A 181 22.47 -17.32 -0.03
C LYS A 181 23.56 -18.38 0.19
N GLY A 182 23.46 -19.17 1.26
CA GLY A 182 24.41 -20.24 1.61
C GLY A 182 23.99 -21.64 1.16
N LYS A 183 23.09 -21.76 0.17
CA LYS A 183 22.72 -23.05 -0.45
C LYS A 183 22.98 -23.01 -1.94
#